data_AF-A0A5K1CU29-F1
#
_entry.id   AF-A0A5K1CU29-F1
#
_cell.length_a   1.000
_cell.length_b   1.000
_cell.length_c   1.000
_cell.angle_alpha   90.00
_cell.angle_beta   90.00
_cell.angle_gamma   90.00
#
_symmetry.space_group_name_H-M   'P 1'
#
loop_
_entity.id
_entity.type
_entity.pdbx_description
1 polymer ?
#
loop_
_entity_poly.entity_id
_entity_poly.type
_entity_poly.pdbx_seq_one_letter_code
_entity_poly.pdbx_strand_id
1 'polypeptide(L)' 'DLLKLERLKVELADQYGQEPTFAQWAAAAGLNQKTLRHRLNYGTLCKDKMIKSNIRLVISIAKNYQGAGMNLQDLVQ' A
#
# COMPACT_ATOMS: atom_id res chain seq x y z
N ASP A 1 6.82 -6.87 -4.75
CA ASP A 1 7.99 -5.98 -4.56
C ASP A 1 7.85 -4.91 -3.49
N LEU A 2 6.82 -4.05 -3.52
CA LEU A 2 6.71 -2.89 -2.61
C LEU A 2 6.85 -3.26 -1.12
N LEU A 3 6.08 -4.25 -0.63
CA LEU A 3 6.13 -4.70 0.78
C LEU A 3 7.50 -5.23 1.21
N LYS A 4 8.28 -5.81 0.29
CA LYS A 4 9.65 -6.28 0.58
C LYS A 4 10.59 -5.08 0.74
N LEU A 5 10.45 -4.08 -0.12
CA LEU A 5 11.23 -2.84 -0.04
C LEU A 5 10.89 -2.05 1.23
N GLU A 6 9.60 -1.94 1.59
CA GLU A 6 9.16 -1.29 2.83
C GLU A 6 9.69 -2.00 4.08
N ARG A 7 9.65 -3.34 4.12
CA ARG A 7 10.26 -4.12 5.21
C ARG A 7 11.76 -3.89 5.33
N LEU A 8 12.47 -3.89 4.20
CA LEU A 8 13.90 -3.60 4.17
C LEU A 8 14.20 -2.19 4.70
N LYS A 9 13.35 -1.20 4.40
CA LYS A 9 13.49 0.15 4.96
C LYS A 9 13.35 0.15 6.48
N VAL A 10 12.40 -0.61 7.02
CA VAL A 10 12.18 -0.73 8.47
C VAL A 10 13.35 -1.43 9.15
N GLU A 11 13.84 -2.54 8.61
CA GLU A 11 15.02 -3.25 9.13
C GLU A 11 16.27 -2.35 9.13
N LEU A 12 16.48 -1.60 8.06
CA LEU A 12 17.56 -0.61 8.01
C LEU A 12 17.35 0.51 9.03
N ALA A 13 16.12 1.01 9.20
CA ALA A 13 15.85 2.05 10.19
C ALA A 13 16.12 1.57 11.62
N ASP A 14 15.81 0.31 11.91
CA ASP A 14 16.09 -0.35 13.19
C ASP A 14 17.60 -0.54 13.40
N GLN A 15 18.33 -1.01 12.36
CA GLN A 15 19.78 -1.22 12.43
C GLN A 15 20.59 0.07 12.57
N TYR A 16 20.20 1.14 11.88
CA TYR A 16 20.95 2.40 11.87
C TYR A 16 20.40 3.44 12.87
N GLY A 17 19.29 3.12 13.56
CA GLY A 17 18.59 4.01 14.49
C GLY A 17 18.04 5.29 13.84
N GLN A 18 18.02 5.34 12.50
CA GLN A 18 17.63 6.51 11.71
C GLN A 18 17.08 6.06 10.36
N GLU A 19 16.25 6.89 9.71
CA GLU A 19 15.75 6.54 8.38
C GLU A 19 16.91 6.39 7.37
N PRO A 20 17.00 5.26 6.66
CA PRO A 20 18.04 5.05 5.67
C PRO A 20 17.88 6.03 4.52
N THR A 21 18.99 6.58 4.05
CA THR A 21 18.98 7.39 2.84
C THR A 21 18.57 6.55 1.63
N PHE A 22 18.06 7.22 0.59
CA PHE A 22 17.63 6.54 -0.64
C PHE A 22 18.75 5.72 -1.30
N ALA A 23 20.00 6.18 -1.15
CA ALA A 23 21.19 5.47 -1.63
C ALA A 23 21.45 4.18 -0.83
N GLN A 24 21.40 4.24 0.50
CA GLN A 24 21.57 3.08 1.37
C GLN A 24 20.46 2.06 1.17
N TRP A 25 19.21 2.52 1.05
CA TRP A 25 18.08 1.63 0.78
C TRP A 25 18.19 0.94 -0.58
N ALA A 26 18.62 1.68 -1.62
CA ALA A 26 18.85 1.11 -2.95
C ALA A 26 19.99 0.08 -2.92
N ALA A 27 21.10 0.40 -2.26
CA ALA A 27 22.24 -0.49 -2.09
C ALA A 27 21.84 -1.79 -1.35
N ALA A 28 21.12 -1.68 -0.24
CA ALA A 28 20.61 -2.83 0.51
C ALA A 28 19.62 -3.68 -0.31
N ALA A 29 18.85 -3.06 -1.19
CA ALA A 29 17.93 -3.76 -2.09
C ALA A 29 18.64 -4.38 -3.32
N GLY A 30 19.95 -4.13 -3.51
CA GLY A 30 20.69 -4.51 -4.72
C GLY A 30 20.21 -3.79 -5.98
N LEU A 31 19.60 -2.61 -5.83
CA LEU A 31 19.02 -1.82 -6.91
C LEU A 31 19.77 -0.50 -7.08
N ASN A 32 19.72 0.07 -8.27
CA ASN A 32 20.09 1.47 -8.45
C ASN A 32 18.94 2.38 -7.96
N GLN A 33 19.26 3.63 -7.60
CA GLN A 33 18.26 4.54 -7.03
C GLN A 33 17.09 4.85 -7.98
N LYS A 34 17.34 4.86 -9.30
CA LYS A 34 16.29 5.09 -10.32
C LYS A 34 15.29 3.94 -10.37
N THR A 35 15.77 2.70 -10.34
CA THR A 35 14.95 1.48 -10.30
C THR A 35 14.21 1.37 -8.97
N LEU A 36 14.84 1.71 -7.85
CA LEU A 36 14.16 1.79 -6.55
C LEU A 36 12.99 2.79 -6.61
N ARG A 37 13.24 4.02 -7.08
CA ARG A 37 12.20 5.05 -7.25
C ARG A 37 11.06 4.55 -8.15
N HIS A 38 11.39 3.93 -9.27
CA HIS A 38 10.40 3.43 -10.21
C HIS A 38 9.54 2.32 -9.58
N ARG A 39 10.15 1.37 -8.88
CA ARG A 39 9.42 0.30 -8.17
C ARG A 39 8.54 0.83 -7.04
N LEU A 40 9.00 1.83 -6.30
CA LEU A 40 8.19 2.49 -5.26
C LEU A 40 6.99 3.20 -5.87
N ASN A 41 7.20 4.06 -6.87
CA ASN A 41 6.11 4.77 -7.55
C ASN A 41 5.10 3.81 -8.18
N TYR A 42 5.59 2.77 -8.86
CA TYR A 42 4.73 1.76 -9.46
C TYR A 42 3.94 1.00 -8.39
N GLY A 43 4.59 0.61 -7.28
CA GLY A 43 3.94 -0.02 -6.15
C GLY A 43 2.84 0.85 -5.52
N THR A 44 3.11 2.14 -5.31
CA THR A 44 2.14 3.10 -4.78
C THR A 44 0.96 3.29 -5.73
N LEU A 45 1.22 3.45 -7.03
CA LEU A 45 0.17 3.54 -8.06
C LEU A 45 -0.71 2.28 -8.09
N CYS A 46 -0.11 1.10 -8.00
CA CYS A 46 -0.84 -0.16 -7.92
C CYS A 46 -1.68 -0.24 -6.63
N LYS A 47 -1.14 0.16 -5.49
CA LYS A 47 -1.84 0.19 -4.19
C LYS A 47 -3.03 1.15 -4.24
N ASP A 48 -2.86 2.34 -4.80
CA ASP A 48 -3.95 3.31 -5.00
C ASP A 48 -5.03 2.78 -5.94
N LYS A 49 -4.64 2.14 -7.04
CA LYS A 49 -5.58 1.53 -7.99
C LYS A 49 -6.35 0.37 -7.34
N MET A 50 -5.69 -0.39 -6.47
CA MET A 50 -6.32 -1.46 -5.68
C MET A 50 -7.31 -0.89 -4.66
N ILE A 51 -6.91 0.12 -3.89
CA ILE A 51 -7.79 0.80 -2.91
C ILE A 51 -9.02 1.39 -3.61
N LYS A 52 -8.84 2.12 -4.72
CA LYS A 52 -9.96 2.68 -5.50
C LYS A 52 -10.89 1.59 -6.05
N SER A 53 -10.36 0.42 -6.39
CA SER A 53 -11.18 -0.70 -6.87
C SER A 53 -11.90 -1.40 -5.72
N ASN A 54 -11.26 -1.54 -4.56
CA ASN A 54 -11.88 -2.10 -3.35
C ASN A 54 -12.96 -1.18 -2.77
N ILE A 55 -12.77 0.14 -2.78
CA ILE A 55 -13.82 1.10 -2.38
C ILE A 55 -15.04 0.98 -3.29
N ARG A 56 -14.85 0.84 -4.61
CA ARG A 56 -15.96 0.63 -5.55
C ARG A 56 -16.65 -0.73 -5.36
N LEU A 57 -15.89 -1.77 -5.01
CA LEU A 57 -16.45 -3.07 -4.66
C LEU A 57 -17.29 -2.99 -3.38
N VAL A 58 -16.78 -2.34 -2.32
CA VAL A 58 -17.51 -2.11 -1.06
C VAL A 58 -18.80 -1.32 -1.33
N ILE A 59 -18.73 -0.27 -2.14
CA ILE A 59 -19.93 0.51 -2.54
C ILE A 59 -20.89 -0.36 -3.36
N SER A 60 -20.41 -1.19 -4.29
CA SER A 60 -21.27 -2.07 -5.08
C SER A 60 -21.93 -3.14 -4.23
N ILE A 61 -21.22 -3.70 -3.25
CA ILE A 61 -21.77 -4.64 -2.27
C ILE A 61 -22.81 -3.90 -1.43
N ALA A 62 -22.48 -2.78 -0.80
CA ALA A 62 -23.42 -1.99 0.01
C ALA A 62 -24.69 -1.59 -0.77
N LYS A 63 -24.56 -1.19 -2.05
CA LYS A 63 -25.70 -0.92 -2.94
C LYS A 63 -26.53 -2.17 -3.24
N ASN A 64 -25.89 -3.34 -3.38
CA ASN A 64 -26.59 -4.62 -3.58
C ASN A 64 -27.34 -5.08 -2.30
N TYR A 65 -26.94 -4.60 -1.12
CA TYR A 65 -27.64 -4.83 0.15
C TYR A 65 -28.75 -3.79 0.44
N GLN A 66 -28.75 -2.62 -0.21
CA GLN A 66 -29.84 -1.63 -0.09
C GLN A 66 -31.15 -2.06 -0.78
N GLY A 67 -31.12 -3.06 -1.67
CA GLY A 67 -32.30 -3.59 -2.36
C GLY A 67 -33.09 -4.66 -1.59
N ALA A 68 -32.65 -5.09 -0.41
CA ALA A 68 -33.23 -6.19 0.35
C ALA A 68 -33.96 -5.77 1.65
N GLY A 69 -34.32 -4.47 1.79
CA GLY A 69 -35.24 -4.03 2.84
C GLY A 69 -34.68 -4.07 4.27
N MET A 70 -33.38 -3.85 4.47
CA MET A 70 -32.80 -3.70 5.81
C MET A 70 -32.03 -2.39 5.94
N ASN A 71 -32.40 -1.64 7.00
CA ASN A 71 -31.94 -0.30 7.33
C ASN A 71 -30.42 -0.28 7.56
N LEU A 72 -29.71 0.56 6.79
CA LEU A 72 -28.25 0.71 6.73
C LEU A 72 -27.59 1.13 8.08
N GLN A 73 -28.37 1.37 9.13
CA GLN A 73 -27.88 1.84 10.43
C GLN A 73 -27.24 0.75 11.31
N ASP A 74 -27.47 -0.54 11.07
CA ASP A 74 -26.96 -1.62 11.95
C ASP A 74 -25.59 -2.20 11.54
N LEU A 75 -25.03 -1.82 10.38
CA LEU A 75 -23.77 -2.42 9.88
C LEU A 75 -22.50 -1.61 10.23
N VAL A 76 -22.64 -0.56 11.05
CA VAL A 76 -21.51 0.24 11.56
C VAL A 76 -21.59 0.28 13.08
N GLN A 77 -21.25 -0.84 13.72
CA GLN A 77 -20.68 -0.84 15.07
C GLN A 77 -19.57 -1.89 15.17
#